data_AF-A0A8H8MH16-F1
#
_entry.id   AF-A0A8H8MH16-F1
#
_cell.length_a   1.000
_cell.length_b   1.000
_cell.length_c   1.000
_cell.angle_alpha   90.00
_cell.angle_beta   90.00
_cell.angle_gamma   90.00
#
_symmetry.space_group_name_H-M   'P 1'
#
loop_
_entity.id
_entity.type
_entity.pdbx_description
1 polymer ?
#
loop_
_entity_poly.entity_id
_entity_poly.type
_entity_poly.pdbx_seq_one_letter_code
_entity_poly.pdbx_strand_id
1 'polypeptide(L)'
;MKSTFGAAVLASSVASVLAVAEWGQCGGIEYSGSTICDSGLTCTVQNPYYSQCLKSTTTGTTTSKPITTTTPTPATSTTTSKSISTTSTSSSAPPASTGYVKTSGQKFTLNGSTYIVVGSNAYWMAQQATDADITKAFNDLKNSGLTTLRTWGFNDVTSPSGTYYQLWSGATGTLNTGADGLGRFDTVVAQAKAAGIRLIVALTNNWGDYGGMDVYVKQILGSANHDLFYTGKYPPDS
;
A
#
# COMPACT_ATOMS: atom_id res chain seq x y z
N MET A 1 -8.13 -10.89 -68.50
CA MET A 1 -7.46 -10.93 -67.18
C MET A 1 -7.18 -9.50 -66.75
N LYS A 2 -7.99 -8.94 -65.84
CA LYS A 2 -7.74 -7.64 -65.21
C LYS A 2 -7.93 -7.86 -63.71
N SER A 3 -6.84 -7.94 -62.97
CA SER A 3 -6.84 -8.16 -61.53
C SER A 3 -6.79 -6.81 -60.82
N THR A 4 -7.84 -6.50 -60.06
CA THR A 4 -7.97 -5.32 -59.22
C THR A 4 -7.31 -5.58 -57.87
N PHE A 5 -6.36 -4.74 -57.46
CA PHE A 5 -5.77 -4.75 -56.11
C PHE A 5 -6.63 -3.93 -55.15
N GLY A 6 -7.13 -4.55 -54.08
CA GLY A 6 -7.81 -3.86 -52.98
C GLY A 6 -6.83 -3.52 -51.85
N ALA A 7 -6.71 -2.25 -51.51
CA ALA A 7 -5.92 -1.77 -50.38
C ALA A 7 -6.74 -1.88 -49.07
N ALA A 8 -6.20 -2.59 -48.08
CA ALA A 8 -6.74 -2.63 -46.73
C ALA A 8 -6.18 -1.46 -45.90
N VAL A 9 -7.06 -0.61 -45.37
CA VAL A 9 -6.71 0.47 -44.44
C VAL A 9 -6.71 -0.10 -43.02
N LEU A 10 -5.55 -0.13 -42.37
CA LEU A 10 -5.39 -0.43 -40.93
C LEU A 10 -5.74 0.83 -40.12
N ALA A 11 -6.82 0.78 -39.35
CA ALA A 11 -7.14 1.83 -38.37
C ALA A 11 -6.32 1.61 -37.09
N SER A 12 -5.41 2.54 -36.79
CA SER A 12 -4.67 2.56 -35.52
C SER A 12 -5.55 3.15 -34.41
N SER A 13 -5.81 2.36 -33.37
CA SER A 13 -6.44 2.82 -32.12
C SER A 13 -5.45 3.64 -31.30
N VAL A 14 -5.74 4.92 -31.07
CA VAL A 14 -5.06 5.74 -30.05
C VAL A 14 -5.47 5.27 -28.66
N ALA A 15 -4.53 4.69 -27.92
CA ALA A 15 -4.70 4.41 -26.50
C ALA A 15 -4.57 5.74 -25.72
N SER A 16 -5.63 6.14 -25.03
CA SER A 16 -5.59 7.29 -24.12
C SER A 16 -4.62 7.00 -22.98
N VAL A 17 -3.50 7.72 -22.95
CA VAL A 17 -2.52 7.65 -21.86
C VAL A 17 -3.15 8.32 -20.63
N LEU A 18 -3.62 7.52 -19.68
CA LEU A 18 -4.15 8.04 -18.41
C LEU A 18 -3.02 8.66 -17.59
N ALA A 19 -3.26 9.83 -17.01
CA ALA A 19 -2.32 10.45 -16.11
C ALA A 19 -2.15 9.59 -14.83
N VAL A 20 -0.94 9.61 -14.28
CA VAL A 20 -0.53 8.79 -13.14
C VAL A 20 -0.81 9.57 -11.85
N ALA A 21 -1.59 8.96 -10.98
CA ALA A 21 -1.93 9.52 -9.67
C ALA A 21 -0.69 9.70 -8.78
N GLU A 22 -0.85 10.48 -7.70
CA GLU A 22 0.18 10.64 -6.67
C GLU A 22 0.67 9.27 -6.20
N TRP A 23 2.00 9.11 -6.15
CA TRP A 23 2.72 7.86 -5.82
C TRP A 23 2.77 6.77 -6.90
N GLY A 24 2.15 6.96 -8.07
CA GLY A 24 2.26 6.01 -9.18
C GLY A 24 3.59 6.10 -9.95
N GLN A 25 3.97 5.02 -10.62
CA GLN A 25 5.16 4.97 -11.47
C GLN A 25 4.95 5.79 -12.75
N CYS A 26 5.91 6.64 -13.09
CA CYS A 26 5.89 7.50 -14.28
C CYS A 26 7.17 7.42 -15.12
N GLY A 27 8.05 6.48 -14.81
CA GLY A 27 9.31 6.29 -15.53
C GLY A 27 10.17 5.18 -14.95
N GLY A 28 11.28 4.92 -15.62
CA GLY A 28 12.21 3.82 -15.33
C GLY A 28 12.69 3.13 -16.61
N ILE A 29 13.84 2.49 -16.56
CA ILE A 29 14.31 1.58 -17.62
C ILE A 29 13.24 0.51 -17.85
N GLU A 30 12.90 0.28 -19.12
CA GLU A 30 11.87 -0.66 -19.59
C GLU A 30 10.41 -0.33 -19.18
N TYR A 31 10.15 0.81 -18.53
CA TYR A 31 8.78 1.23 -18.24
C TYR A 31 8.04 1.66 -19.51
N SER A 32 6.97 0.93 -19.87
CA SER A 32 6.13 1.20 -21.04
C SER A 32 4.79 1.87 -20.70
N GLY A 33 4.58 2.26 -19.44
CA GLY A 33 3.34 2.89 -18.98
C GLY A 33 3.33 4.41 -19.17
N SER A 34 2.30 5.07 -18.62
CA SER A 34 2.17 6.52 -18.70
C SER A 34 3.29 7.25 -17.95
N THR A 35 3.92 8.22 -18.61
CA THR A 35 4.96 9.09 -18.04
C THR A 35 4.43 10.44 -17.55
N ILE A 36 3.12 10.66 -17.68
CA ILE A 36 2.46 11.93 -17.38
C ILE A 36 1.80 11.79 -16.01
N CYS A 37 2.17 12.64 -15.07
CA CYS A 37 1.53 12.70 -13.75
C CYS A 37 0.25 13.56 -13.78
N ASP A 38 -0.67 13.31 -12.85
CA ASP A 38 -1.85 14.16 -12.62
C ASP A 38 -1.46 15.63 -12.35
N SER A 39 -2.41 16.54 -12.59
CA SER A 39 -2.20 17.98 -12.42
C SER A 39 -1.64 18.33 -11.04
N GLY A 40 -0.53 19.07 -11.00
CA GLY A 40 0.14 19.46 -9.75
C GLY A 40 1.20 18.48 -9.26
N LEU A 41 1.43 17.39 -9.98
CA LEU A 41 2.47 16.41 -9.69
C LEU A 41 3.59 16.46 -10.74
N THR A 42 4.78 16.04 -10.33
CA THR A 42 5.99 15.96 -11.16
C THR A 42 6.55 14.55 -11.08
N CYS A 43 6.95 14.00 -12.22
CA CYS A 43 7.61 12.71 -12.26
C CYS A 43 9.05 12.84 -11.73
N THR A 44 9.27 12.38 -10.51
CA THR A 44 10.57 12.45 -9.84
C THR A 44 11.27 11.10 -9.92
N VAL A 45 12.49 11.09 -10.45
CA VAL A 45 13.33 9.89 -10.54
C VAL A 45 13.73 9.45 -9.12
N GLN A 46 13.44 8.19 -8.77
CA GLN A 46 13.91 7.59 -7.51
C GLN A 46 15.18 6.78 -7.76
N ASN A 47 15.20 5.99 -8.84
CA ASN A 47 16.35 5.22 -9.30
C ASN A 47 16.24 4.94 -10.82
N PRO A 48 17.24 4.30 -11.46
CA PRO A 48 17.22 4.06 -12.90
C PRO A 48 16.01 3.26 -13.41
N TYR A 49 15.42 2.39 -12.59
CA TYR A 49 14.30 1.52 -12.96
C TYR A 49 12.93 2.08 -12.51
N TYR A 50 12.90 3.16 -11.72
CA TYR A 50 11.67 3.66 -11.11
C TYR A 50 11.67 5.19 -10.92
N SER A 51 10.66 5.84 -11.48
CA SER A 51 10.31 7.25 -11.26
C SER A 51 8.87 7.35 -10.79
N GLN A 52 8.57 8.31 -9.90
CA GLN A 52 7.29 8.41 -9.21
C GLN A 52 6.67 9.80 -9.28
N CYS A 53 5.35 9.90 -9.42
CA CYS A 53 4.62 11.16 -9.39
C CYS A 53 4.50 11.73 -7.98
N LEU A 54 5.16 12.85 -7.73
CA LEU A 54 5.20 13.54 -6.44
C LEU A 54 4.76 15.00 -6.57
N LYS A 55 4.29 15.61 -5.48
CA LYS A 55 4.00 17.06 -5.45
C LYS A 55 5.32 17.83 -5.58
N SER A 56 5.37 18.77 -6.53
CA SER A 56 6.52 19.66 -6.65
C SER A 56 6.59 20.59 -5.43
N THR A 57 7.57 20.37 -4.55
CA THR A 57 7.97 21.33 -3.51
C THR A 57 8.69 22.50 -4.17
N THR A 58 7.93 23.38 -4.82
CA THR A 58 8.45 24.68 -5.20
C THR A 58 8.57 25.50 -3.92
N THR A 59 9.79 25.66 -3.44
CA THR A 59 10.21 26.72 -2.51
C THR A 59 9.90 28.07 -3.14
N GLY A 60 8.66 28.52 -2.98
CA GLY A 60 8.19 29.86 -3.30
C GLY A 60 8.21 30.71 -2.04
N THR A 61 9.24 31.54 -1.90
CA THR A 61 9.32 32.58 -0.89
C THR A 61 8.22 33.61 -1.13
N THR A 62 7.20 33.66 -0.27
CA THR A 62 6.37 34.86 -0.08
C THR A 62 6.10 35.09 1.40
N THR A 63 6.74 36.13 1.91
CA THR A 63 6.52 36.77 3.21
C THR A 63 5.16 37.46 3.25
N SER A 64 4.29 37.15 4.23
CA SER A 64 3.36 38.13 4.82
C SER A 64 2.62 37.61 6.06
N LYS A 65 2.93 38.25 7.21
CA LYS A 65 2.10 38.73 8.36
C LYS A 65 0.90 37.88 8.89
N PRO A 66 0.71 37.78 10.22
CA PRO A 66 -0.34 36.93 10.81
C PRO A 66 -1.74 37.55 10.62
N ILE A 67 -2.70 36.72 10.21
CA ILE A 67 -4.14 37.05 10.13
C ILE A 67 -4.91 36.29 11.20
N THR A 68 -5.68 37.06 11.95
CA THR A 68 -6.60 36.68 13.02
C THR A 68 -7.78 35.87 12.49
N THR A 69 -8.09 34.76 13.16
CA THR A 69 -9.22 33.89 12.87
C THR A 69 -10.53 34.49 13.38
N THR A 70 -11.46 34.85 12.49
CA THR A 70 -12.88 35.08 12.83
C THR A 70 -13.74 33.99 12.18
N THR A 71 -14.46 33.26 13.03
CA THR A 71 -15.43 32.21 12.73
C THR A 71 -16.67 32.77 12.02
N PRO A 72 -17.17 32.17 10.92
CA PRO A 72 -18.54 32.37 10.47
C PRO A 72 -19.43 31.15 10.77
N THR A 73 -20.65 31.49 11.19
CA THR A 73 -21.81 30.64 11.53
C THR A 73 -22.33 29.82 10.33
N PRO A 74 -22.88 28.60 10.52
CA PRO A 74 -23.45 27.82 9.42
C PRO A 74 -24.83 28.33 8.98
N ALA A 75 -25.04 28.45 7.67
CA ALA A 75 -26.34 28.73 7.06
C ALA A 75 -27.06 27.43 6.65
N THR A 76 -28.30 27.30 7.11
CA THR A 76 -29.24 26.21 6.81
C THR A 76 -29.67 26.23 5.35
N SER A 77 -29.53 25.10 4.65
CA SER A 77 -30.06 24.91 3.28
C SER A 77 -30.98 23.69 3.25
N THR A 78 -32.27 23.95 3.04
CA THR A 78 -33.34 22.96 2.89
C THR A 78 -33.26 22.33 1.49
N THR A 79 -33.12 21.01 1.38
CA THR A 79 -33.16 20.31 0.08
C THR A 79 -34.23 19.24 0.08
N THR A 80 -35.12 19.35 -0.89
CA THR A 80 -36.34 18.55 -1.12
C THR A 80 -36.00 17.14 -1.57
N SER A 81 -36.55 16.13 -0.90
CA SER A 81 -36.34 14.71 -1.17
C SER A 81 -37.14 14.24 -2.39
N LYS A 82 -36.45 13.73 -3.42
CA LYS A 82 -37.06 12.99 -4.52
C LYS A 82 -36.73 11.50 -4.34
N SER A 83 -37.78 10.70 -4.15
CA SER A 83 -37.72 9.25 -3.93
C SER A 83 -37.15 8.54 -5.17
N ILE A 84 -36.03 7.84 -5.01
CA ILE A 84 -35.50 6.88 -5.98
C ILE A 84 -35.76 5.49 -5.40
N SER A 85 -36.52 4.69 -6.15
CA SER A 85 -36.82 3.30 -5.84
C SER A 85 -35.53 2.48 -5.89
N THR A 86 -35.05 2.05 -4.72
CA THR A 86 -33.93 1.14 -4.57
C THR A 86 -34.41 -0.29 -4.78
N THR A 87 -34.01 -0.90 -5.89
CA THR A 87 -34.11 -2.34 -6.10
C THR A 87 -33.17 -3.01 -5.09
N SER A 88 -33.74 -3.76 -4.15
CA SER A 88 -33.03 -4.50 -3.12
C SER A 88 -32.28 -5.68 -3.74
N THR A 89 -31.01 -5.49 -4.09
CA THR A 89 -30.06 -6.61 -4.17
C THR A 89 -29.79 -7.09 -2.76
N SER A 90 -30.22 -8.32 -2.47
CA SER A 90 -29.89 -9.05 -1.25
C SER A 90 -28.37 -9.14 -1.09
N SER A 91 -27.79 -8.27 -0.26
CA SER A 91 -26.41 -8.43 0.17
C SER A 91 -26.33 -9.68 1.04
N SER A 92 -25.87 -10.79 0.47
CA SER A 92 -25.47 -11.95 1.25
C SER A 92 -24.42 -11.49 2.26
N ALA A 93 -24.62 -11.81 3.54
CA ALA A 93 -23.63 -11.56 4.57
C ALA A 93 -22.26 -12.12 4.12
N PRO A 94 -21.14 -11.43 4.39
CA PRO A 94 -19.82 -11.94 4.08
C PRO A 94 -19.66 -13.37 4.60
N PRO A 95 -19.02 -14.28 3.82
CA PRO A 95 -18.79 -15.65 4.26
C PRO A 95 -18.13 -15.67 5.64
N ALA A 96 -18.55 -16.60 6.50
CA ALA A 96 -17.89 -16.82 7.79
C ALA A 96 -16.36 -16.95 7.57
N SER A 97 -15.59 -16.20 8.36
CA SER A 97 -14.16 -15.99 8.18
C SER A 97 -13.30 -17.20 8.63
N THR A 98 -13.76 -18.42 8.41
CA THR A 98 -12.91 -19.62 8.52
C THR A 98 -12.16 -19.84 7.19
N GLY A 99 -10.93 -20.35 7.21
CA GLY A 99 -10.19 -20.69 5.99
C GLY A 99 -9.44 -19.55 5.28
N TYR A 100 -8.66 -19.93 4.27
CA TYR A 100 -7.79 -19.06 3.48
C TYR A 100 -8.47 -18.56 2.20
N VAL A 101 -8.15 -17.33 1.80
CA VAL A 101 -8.53 -16.80 0.50
C VAL A 101 -7.74 -17.54 -0.58
N LYS A 102 -8.44 -18.00 -1.61
CA LYS A 102 -7.87 -18.69 -2.79
C LYS A 102 -8.19 -17.90 -4.06
N THR A 103 -7.56 -18.27 -5.16
CA THR A 103 -7.92 -17.78 -6.50
C THR A 103 -8.79 -18.80 -7.25
N SER A 104 -9.65 -18.31 -8.13
CA SER A 104 -10.42 -19.12 -9.10
C SER A 104 -10.57 -18.31 -10.38
N GLY A 105 -9.81 -18.68 -11.41
CA GLY A 105 -9.62 -17.85 -12.60
C GLY A 105 -9.12 -16.45 -12.20
N GLN A 106 -9.88 -15.42 -12.58
CA GLN A 106 -9.58 -14.02 -12.29
C GLN A 106 -10.23 -13.49 -11.00
N LYS A 107 -10.77 -14.38 -10.14
CA LYS A 107 -11.50 -13.99 -8.92
C LYS A 107 -10.81 -14.53 -7.68
N PHE A 108 -11.01 -13.85 -6.56
CA PHE A 108 -10.75 -14.42 -5.24
C PHE A 108 -11.95 -15.20 -4.73
N THR A 109 -11.69 -16.23 -3.92
CA THR A 109 -12.72 -17.06 -3.29
C THR A 109 -12.37 -17.31 -1.84
N LEU A 110 -13.40 -17.42 -1.00
CA LEU A 110 -13.28 -17.81 0.41
C LEU A 110 -14.40 -18.81 0.70
N ASN A 111 -14.03 -20.00 1.17
CA ASN A 111 -14.96 -21.12 1.44
C ASN A 111 -15.87 -21.45 0.24
N GLY A 112 -15.32 -21.45 -0.97
CA GLY A 112 -16.05 -21.77 -2.20
C GLY A 112 -16.90 -20.64 -2.77
N SER A 113 -17.10 -19.54 -2.03
CA SER A 113 -17.82 -18.35 -2.50
C SER A 113 -16.87 -17.30 -3.05
N THR A 114 -17.35 -16.43 -3.96
CA THR A 114 -16.57 -15.28 -4.43
C THR A 114 -16.24 -14.36 -3.25
N TYR A 115 -14.97 -13.99 -3.12
CA TYR A 115 -14.48 -13.05 -2.12
C TYR A 115 -14.14 -11.74 -2.80
N ILE A 116 -14.86 -10.67 -2.46
CA ILE A 116 -14.58 -9.33 -2.98
C ILE A 116 -13.60 -8.64 -2.04
N VAL A 117 -12.47 -8.21 -2.61
CA VAL A 117 -11.46 -7.43 -1.90
C VAL A 117 -11.95 -5.98 -1.84
N VAL A 118 -12.31 -5.54 -0.64
CA VAL A 118 -12.50 -4.12 -0.31
C VAL A 118 -11.39 -3.79 0.69
N GLY A 119 -10.36 -3.11 0.19
CA GLY A 119 -9.07 -3.02 0.86
C GLY A 119 -8.66 -1.62 1.28
N SER A 120 -7.79 -1.55 2.29
CA SER A 120 -6.98 -0.37 2.60
C SER A 120 -5.56 -0.79 3.03
N ASN A 121 -4.68 0.18 3.24
CA ASN A 121 -3.33 -0.01 3.78
C ASN A 121 -3.21 0.68 5.15
N ALA A 122 -2.67 -0.01 6.15
CA ALA A 122 -2.33 0.56 7.44
C ALA A 122 -1.00 -0.02 7.93
N TYR A 123 0.10 0.47 7.38
CA TYR A 123 1.45 0.00 7.71
C TYR A 123 1.80 0.12 9.20
N TRP A 124 1.19 1.11 9.87
CA TRP A 124 1.41 1.45 11.26
C TRP A 124 0.59 0.61 12.25
N MET A 125 -0.18 -0.39 11.79
CA MET A 125 -1.15 -1.10 12.62
C MET A 125 -0.53 -1.71 13.88
N ALA A 126 0.65 -2.32 13.77
CA ALA A 126 1.35 -2.86 14.93
C ALA A 126 2.14 -1.81 15.73
N GLN A 127 2.28 -0.58 15.23
CA GLN A 127 2.97 0.52 15.92
C GLN A 127 2.03 1.34 16.80
N GLN A 128 0.76 0.94 16.91
CA GLN A 128 -0.18 1.59 17.82
C GLN A 128 0.27 1.46 19.28
N ALA A 129 -0.02 2.49 20.07
CA ALA A 129 0.43 2.56 21.46
C ALA A 129 -0.18 1.47 22.33
N THR A 130 -1.43 1.07 22.04
CA THR A 130 -2.18 0.10 22.84
C THR A 130 -2.91 -0.93 21.97
N ASP A 131 -3.17 -2.10 22.54
CA ASP A 131 -3.99 -3.13 21.89
C ASP A 131 -5.45 -2.67 21.69
N ALA A 132 -5.93 -1.74 22.53
CA ALA A 132 -7.24 -1.13 22.39
C ALA A 132 -7.33 -0.28 21.11
N ASP A 133 -6.26 0.43 20.75
CA ASP A 133 -6.22 1.21 19.50
C ASP A 133 -6.19 0.29 18.27
N ILE A 134 -5.45 -0.83 18.33
CA ILE A 134 -5.49 -1.87 17.28
C ILE A 134 -6.91 -2.42 17.13
N THR A 135 -7.54 -2.78 18.26
CA THR A 135 -8.92 -3.30 18.29
C THR A 135 -9.90 -2.28 17.71
N LYS A 136 -9.78 -1.01 18.10
CA LYS A 136 -10.61 0.08 17.59
C LYS A 136 -10.44 0.22 16.07
N ALA A 137 -9.21 0.24 15.57
CA ALA A 137 -8.94 0.35 14.15
C ALA A 137 -9.58 -0.80 13.35
N PHE A 138 -9.46 -2.05 13.81
CA PHE A 138 -10.12 -3.18 13.16
C PHE A 138 -11.65 -3.13 13.22
N ASN A 139 -12.23 -2.62 14.32
CA ASN A 139 -13.67 -2.37 14.39
C ASN A 139 -14.12 -1.29 13.40
N ASP A 140 -13.35 -0.21 13.26
CA ASP A 140 -13.65 0.86 12.29
C ASP A 140 -13.58 0.35 10.84
N LEU A 141 -12.57 -0.47 10.51
CA LEU A 141 -12.45 -1.14 9.21
C LEU A 141 -13.64 -2.06 8.93
N LYS A 142 -14.03 -2.89 9.90
CA LYS A 142 -15.19 -3.78 9.81
C LYS A 142 -16.49 -2.99 9.60
N ASN A 143 -16.72 -1.95 10.40
CA ASN A 143 -17.93 -1.13 10.34
C ASN A 143 -18.02 -0.33 9.02
N SER A 144 -16.87 -0.08 8.38
CA SER A 144 -16.78 0.54 7.06
C SER A 144 -16.95 -0.47 5.90
N GLY A 145 -17.12 -1.77 6.20
CA GLY A 145 -17.31 -2.81 5.20
C GLY A 145 -16.04 -3.32 4.53
N LEU A 146 -14.85 -3.03 5.07
CA LEU A 146 -13.61 -3.54 4.51
C LEU A 146 -13.48 -5.05 4.79
N THR A 147 -12.94 -5.76 3.81
CA THR A 147 -12.70 -7.21 3.89
C THR A 147 -11.23 -7.54 4.00
N THR A 148 -10.34 -6.66 3.53
CA THR A 148 -8.90 -6.88 3.45
C THR A 148 -8.12 -5.68 4.00
N LEU A 149 -7.02 -5.93 4.69
CA LEU A 149 -6.07 -4.90 5.10
C LEU A 149 -4.65 -5.31 4.72
N ARG A 150 -3.91 -4.40 4.10
CA ARG A 150 -2.47 -4.56 3.89
C ARG A 150 -1.68 -3.86 5.01
N THR A 151 -0.72 -4.57 5.62
CA THR A 151 0.09 -4.09 6.74
C THR A 151 1.51 -4.67 6.70
N TRP A 152 2.46 -4.08 7.42
CA TRP A 152 3.86 -4.52 7.45
C TRP A 152 4.05 -5.59 8.52
N GLY A 153 4.59 -6.74 8.10
CA GLY A 153 5.11 -7.80 8.97
C GLY A 153 6.63 -7.73 9.10
N PHE A 154 7.22 -6.56 8.87
CA PHE A 154 8.64 -6.27 9.02
C PHE A 154 8.80 -4.98 9.85
N ASN A 155 9.92 -4.91 10.57
CA ASN A 155 10.43 -3.71 11.21
C ASN A 155 11.86 -4.00 11.66
N ASP A 156 12.80 -3.65 10.79
CA ASP A 156 14.23 -3.95 10.90
C ASP A 156 14.98 -2.76 11.48
N VAL A 157 15.70 -2.99 12.58
CA VAL A 157 16.44 -1.95 13.28
C VAL A 157 17.87 -2.37 13.56
N THR A 158 18.77 -1.40 13.70
CA THR A 158 20.15 -1.64 14.16
C THR A 158 20.36 -1.20 15.61
N SER A 159 19.30 -0.69 16.25
CA SER A 159 19.27 -0.29 17.65
C SER A 159 17.82 -0.39 18.13
N PRO A 160 17.54 -1.06 19.27
CA PRO A 160 16.17 -1.24 19.75
C PRO A 160 15.48 0.09 20.04
N SER A 161 14.25 0.24 19.54
CA SER A 161 13.38 1.37 19.87
C SER A 161 11.93 1.04 19.55
N GLY A 162 11.02 1.33 20.48
CA GLY A 162 9.59 1.07 20.31
C GLY A 162 9.31 -0.38 19.92
N THR A 163 8.26 -0.60 19.11
CA THR A 163 8.01 -1.91 18.51
C THR A 163 8.93 -2.13 17.31
N TYR A 164 9.64 -3.26 17.30
CA TYR A 164 10.53 -3.72 16.23
C TYR A 164 10.52 -5.25 16.15
N TYR A 165 10.78 -5.84 14.98
CA TYR A 165 10.66 -7.30 14.78
C TYR A 165 12.00 -7.99 14.61
N GLN A 166 12.98 -7.29 14.04
CA GLN A 166 14.31 -7.85 13.82
C GLN A 166 15.37 -6.81 14.14
N LEU A 167 16.30 -7.17 15.03
CA LEU A 167 17.46 -6.37 15.40
C LEU A 167 18.69 -6.91 14.69
N TRP A 168 19.42 -6.01 14.04
CA TRP A 168 20.68 -6.30 13.37
C TRP A 168 21.86 -5.80 14.19
N SER A 169 22.84 -6.68 14.39
CA SER A 169 24.13 -6.38 15.00
C SER A 169 25.24 -6.99 14.15
N GLY A 170 25.78 -6.19 13.22
CA GLY A 170 26.59 -6.72 12.13
C GLY A 170 25.77 -7.72 11.29
N ALA A 171 26.42 -8.75 10.75
CA ALA A 171 25.75 -9.75 9.94
C ALA A 171 24.73 -10.64 10.70
N THR A 172 24.59 -10.47 12.01
CA THR A 172 23.66 -11.24 12.85
C THR A 172 22.32 -10.51 12.99
N GLY A 173 21.25 -11.12 12.48
CA GLY A 173 19.87 -10.71 12.71
C GLY A 173 19.19 -11.53 13.82
N THR A 174 18.58 -10.86 14.79
CA THR A 174 17.85 -11.49 15.92
C THR A 174 16.40 -11.07 15.89
N LEU A 175 15.47 -12.04 15.92
CA LEU A 175 14.04 -11.76 15.99
C LEU A 175 13.63 -11.34 17.42
N ASN A 176 12.84 -10.28 17.52
CA ASN A 176 12.13 -9.94 18.75
C ASN A 176 10.77 -10.63 18.77
N THR A 177 10.67 -11.75 19.48
CA THR A 177 9.41 -12.50 19.67
C THR A 177 8.63 -12.04 20.89
N GLY A 178 9.09 -11.00 21.60
CA GLY A 178 8.46 -10.45 22.79
C GLY A 178 7.19 -9.65 22.51
N ALA A 179 6.59 -9.13 23.59
CA ALA A 179 5.35 -8.35 23.55
C ALA A 179 5.48 -7.01 22.79
N ASP A 180 6.69 -6.45 22.74
CA ASP A 180 7.03 -5.28 21.95
C ASP A 180 7.54 -5.63 20.54
N GLY A 181 7.59 -6.90 20.16
CA GLY A 181 8.00 -7.36 18.84
C GLY A 181 6.89 -8.10 18.09
N LEU A 182 7.16 -9.32 17.66
CA LEU A 182 6.18 -10.15 16.93
C LEU A 182 4.93 -10.46 17.76
N GLY A 183 5.01 -10.46 19.09
CA GLY A 183 3.81 -10.56 19.94
C GLY A 183 2.80 -9.42 19.70
N ARG A 184 3.27 -8.23 19.28
CA ARG A 184 2.39 -7.15 18.86
C ARG A 184 1.71 -7.45 17.52
N PHE A 185 2.44 -8.08 16.60
CA PHE A 185 1.87 -8.52 15.33
C PHE A 185 0.85 -9.67 15.52
N ASP A 186 1.04 -10.52 16.53
CA ASP A 186 0.03 -11.51 16.93
C ASP A 186 -1.29 -10.85 17.32
N THR A 187 -1.25 -9.73 18.04
CA THR A 187 -2.46 -8.92 18.32
C THR A 187 -3.12 -8.44 17.03
N VAL A 188 -2.35 -7.97 16.04
CA VAL A 188 -2.89 -7.57 14.73
C VAL A 188 -3.61 -8.73 14.04
N VAL A 189 -3.01 -9.93 14.03
CA VAL A 189 -3.61 -11.13 13.45
C VAL A 189 -4.89 -11.53 14.20
N ALA A 190 -4.87 -11.47 15.54
CA ALA A 190 -6.02 -11.79 16.38
C ALA A 190 -7.20 -10.83 16.13
N GLN A 191 -6.94 -9.52 16.06
CA GLN A 191 -7.97 -8.52 15.82
C GLN A 191 -8.50 -8.56 14.37
N ALA A 192 -7.64 -8.82 13.38
CA ALA A 192 -8.08 -9.05 12.01
C ALA A 192 -9.04 -10.25 11.93
N LYS A 193 -8.70 -11.37 12.60
CA LYS A 193 -9.55 -12.56 12.69
C LYS A 193 -10.90 -12.24 13.35
N ALA A 194 -10.89 -11.52 14.48
CA ALA A 194 -12.10 -11.12 15.19
C ALA A 194 -13.00 -10.18 14.35
N ALA A 195 -12.39 -9.31 13.55
CA ALA A 195 -13.09 -8.39 12.65
C ALA A 195 -13.56 -9.04 11.33
N GLY A 196 -13.11 -10.27 11.04
CA GLY A 196 -13.40 -10.93 9.76
C GLY A 196 -12.56 -10.40 8.58
N ILE A 197 -11.46 -9.70 8.87
CA ILE A 197 -10.58 -9.07 7.89
C ILE A 197 -9.44 -10.02 7.53
N ARG A 198 -9.07 -10.06 6.24
CA ARG A 198 -7.91 -10.80 5.73
C ARG A 198 -6.71 -9.88 5.60
N LEU A 199 -5.53 -10.40 5.93
CA LEU A 199 -4.30 -9.61 5.89
C LEU A 199 -3.50 -9.91 4.62
N ILE A 200 -2.99 -8.86 3.99
CA ILE A 200 -1.84 -8.92 3.10
C ILE A 200 -0.64 -8.43 3.90
N VAL A 201 0.32 -9.31 4.14
CA VAL A 201 1.48 -9.03 4.99
C VAL A 201 2.73 -8.90 4.11
N ALA A 202 3.31 -7.70 4.05
CA ALA A 202 4.61 -7.51 3.44
C ALA A 202 5.71 -7.93 4.43
N LEU A 203 6.77 -8.60 3.95
CA LEU A 203 7.80 -9.21 4.80
C LEU A 203 9.15 -8.47 4.78
N THR A 204 9.30 -7.49 3.91
CA THR A 204 10.43 -6.55 3.89
C THR A 204 10.03 -5.31 3.09
N ASN A 205 10.89 -4.29 3.09
CA ASN A 205 10.66 -3.04 2.38
C ASN A 205 11.75 -2.78 1.34
N ASN A 206 11.35 -2.29 0.18
CA ASN A 206 12.29 -1.70 -0.78
C ASN A 206 12.88 -0.38 -0.26
N TRP A 207 12.10 0.35 0.54
CA TRP A 207 12.52 1.66 1.05
C TRP A 207 13.21 1.52 2.40
N GLY A 208 13.95 2.55 2.82
CA GLY A 208 14.64 2.60 4.11
C GLY A 208 13.73 2.72 5.34
N ASP A 209 12.43 2.99 5.14
CA ASP A 209 11.46 3.10 6.24
C ASP A 209 11.31 1.76 6.97
N TYR A 210 11.42 1.80 8.29
CA TYR A 210 11.45 0.61 9.15
C TYR A 210 12.55 -0.39 8.73
N GLY A 211 13.66 0.15 8.24
CA GLY A 211 14.86 -0.59 7.84
C GLY A 211 14.84 -0.98 6.37
N GLY A 212 14.12 -2.07 6.05
CA GLY A 212 14.06 -2.59 4.69
C GLY A 212 15.37 -3.20 4.18
N MET A 213 15.44 -3.45 2.87
CA MET A 213 16.55 -4.13 2.20
C MET A 213 17.91 -3.49 2.50
N ASP A 214 17.96 -2.16 2.66
CA ASP A 214 19.20 -1.43 2.92
C ASP A 214 19.86 -1.84 4.25
N VAL A 215 19.07 -2.19 5.27
CA VAL A 215 19.61 -2.72 6.53
C VAL A 215 20.30 -4.05 6.28
N TYR A 216 19.67 -4.97 5.53
CA TYR A 216 20.24 -6.27 5.21
C TYR A 216 21.56 -6.13 4.43
N VAL A 217 21.54 -5.35 3.34
CA VAL A 217 22.73 -5.16 2.48
C VAL A 217 23.86 -4.52 3.27
N LYS A 218 23.58 -3.49 4.08
CA LYS A 218 24.60 -2.83 4.88
C LYS A 218 25.17 -3.73 5.97
N GLN A 219 24.33 -4.47 6.68
CA GLN A 219 24.73 -5.28 7.84
C GLN A 219 25.46 -6.56 7.44
N ILE A 220 25.05 -7.20 6.34
CA ILE A 220 25.62 -8.47 5.88
C ILE A 220 26.81 -8.24 4.95
N LEU A 221 26.70 -7.27 4.02
CA LEU A 221 27.68 -7.07 2.95
C LEU A 221 28.56 -5.83 3.14
N GLY A 222 28.24 -4.95 4.09
CA GLY A 222 28.92 -3.67 4.24
C GLY A 222 28.74 -2.73 3.04
N SER A 223 27.70 -2.96 2.22
CA SER A 223 27.47 -2.24 0.97
C SER A 223 26.28 -1.28 1.07
N ALA A 224 26.26 -0.27 0.20
CA ALA A 224 25.11 0.61 0.00
C ALA A 224 24.37 0.31 -1.32
N ASN A 225 24.78 -0.73 -2.05
CA ASN A 225 24.13 -1.12 -3.30
C ASN A 225 22.86 -1.95 -3.02
N HIS A 226 21.73 -1.26 -3.03
CA HIS A 226 20.39 -1.79 -2.77
C HIS A 226 20.09 -3.13 -3.46
N ASP A 227 20.45 -3.26 -4.75
CA ASP A 227 20.10 -4.43 -5.57
C ASP A 227 20.82 -5.71 -5.14
N LEU A 228 21.88 -5.60 -4.33
CA LEU A 228 22.58 -6.77 -3.78
C LEU A 228 21.72 -7.59 -2.82
N PHE A 229 20.61 -7.05 -2.33
CA PHE A 229 19.64 -7.78 -1.52
C PHE A 229 19.18 -9.07 -2.20
N TYR A 230 18.94 -9.04 -3.51
CA TYR A 230 18.39 -10.17 -4.26
C TYR A 230 19.42 -11.23 -4.65
N THR A 231 20.70 -10.86 -4.71
CA THR A 231 21.76 -11.74 -5.23
C THR A 231 22.64 -12.33 -4.13
N GLY A 232 22.53 -11.82 -2.90
CA GLY A 232 22.94 -12.53 -1.70
C GLY A 232 24.33 -13.15 -1.80
N LYS A 233 25.38 -12.35 -2.05
CA LYS A 233 26.75 -12.80 -1.76
C LYS A 233 26.96 -12.85 -0.24
N TYR A 234 26.15 -13.67 0.44
CA TYR A 234 26.42 -14.14 1.78
C TYR A 234 27.82 -14.75 1.75
N PRO A 235 28.73 -14.37 2.67
CA PRO A 235 29.97 -15.10 2.79
C PRO A 235 29.63 -16.58 2.99
N PRO A 236 30.29 -17.51 2.28
CA PRO A 236 30.07 -18.93 2.48
C PRO A 236 30.45 -19.24 3.93
N ASP A 237 29.45 -19.63 4.71
CA ASP A 237 29.54 -20.23 6.04
C ASP A 237 30.26 -19.40 7.12
N SER A 238 29.47 -18.78 8.01
CA SER A 238 29.89 -18.34 9.34
C SER A 238 28.96 -18.89 10.41
#